data_AF-A0A8J2EYS9-F1
#
_entry.id   AF-A0A8J2EYS9-F1
#
_cell.length_a   1.000
_cell.length_b   1.000
_cell.length_c   1.000
_cell.angle_alpha   90.00
_cell.angle_beta   90.00
_cell.angle_gamma   90.00
#
_symmetry.space_group_name_H-M   'P 1'
#
loop_
_entity.id
_entity.type
_entity.pdbx_description
1 polymer ?
#
loop_
_entity_poly.entity_id
_entity_poly.type
_entity_poly.pdbx_seq_one_letter_code
_entity_poly.pdbx_strand_id
1 'polypeptide(L)'
;MGIEMKNKLRLVLGAGFAAGAYGIKQACKCKYAGGTLPATTYNNFPTTNPGQHNSSAAISLYGTACAAWDSLPDTPYYDANATNFTGSENWVAQPWCFVDPSCDSAIASSAFSGSGEYYSYETCGTLNCWAAANSPMSAGCPVDITGTGSGKVDKAGSCACLGGAYYNSTTSTLETFPTMASRVNTTSNLMYGTTCAAWDFVAGTPYIGSCPTSGKDFCHSDNSWCQTPWCYVDSSCPSAVQSDFSTDVYYSYNTWELNTNSVGRIRGIE
;
A
#
# COMPACT_ATOMS: atom_id res chain seq x y z
N MET A 1 23.95 -7.26 48.11
CA MET A 1 22.66 -7.97 48.19
C MET A 1 21.57 -6.93 48.22
N GLY A 2 20.79 -6.84 47.14
CA GLY A 2 19.83 -5.78 46.89
C GLY A 2 18.62 -5.85 47.82
N ILE A 3 18.29 -4.71 48.41
CA ILE A 3 17.15 -4.50 49.29
C ILE A 3 15.97 -4.00 48.46
N GLU A 4 14.87 -4.75 48.55
CA GLU A 4 13.50 -4.40 48.20
C GLU A 4 13.12 -2.98 48.67
N MET A 5 12.58 -2.12 47.80
CA MET A 5 11.87 -0.93 48.24
C MET A 5 10.42 -0.92 47.73
N LYS A 6 9.55 -1.03 48.71
CA LYS A 6 8.10 -1.09 48.68
C LYS A 6 7.46 0.24 48.27
N ASN A 7 6.33 0.09 47.57
CA ASN A 7 5.24 1.05 47.37
C ASN A 7 5.21 2.26 48.31
N LYS A 8 5.21 3.46 47.71
CA LYS A 8 4.52 4.64 48.26
C LYS A 8 3.65 5.27 47.19
N LEU A 9 2.44 4.76 47.08
CA LEU A 9 1.32 5.45 46.43
C LEU A 9 0.95 6.64 47.32
N ARG A 10 1.22 7.87 46.88
CA ARG A 10 0.65 9.08 47.48
C ARG A 10 -0.56 9.50 46.66
N LEU A 11 -1.73 9.27 47.25
CA LEU A 11 -3.02 9.79 46.81
C LEU A 11 -3.01 11.32 46.95
N VAL A 12 -3.05 12.04 45.84
CA VAL A 12 -3.41 13.46 45.82
C VAL A 12 -4.85 13.54 45.32
N LEU A 13 -5.78 13.75 46.25
CA LEU A 13 -7.15 14.17 45.96
C LEU A 13 -7.12 15.64 45.56
N GLY A 14 -7.49 15.96 44.32
CA GLY A 14 -7.60 17.34 43.84
C GLY A 14 -8.35 17.44 42.53
N ALA A 15 -9.56 18.00 42.62
CA ALA A 15 -10.43 18.54 41.57
C ALA A 15 -10.79 17.63 40.38
N GLY A 16 -12.08 17.28 40.29
CA GLY A 16 -12.65 16.51 39.18
C GLY A 16 -12.44 17.20 37.84
N PHE A 17 -11.59 16.61 37.01
CA PHE A 17 -11.68 16.75 35.58
C PHE A 17 -12.70 15.72 35.09
N ALA A 18 -13.76 16.18 34.45
CA ALA A 18 -14.59 15.32 33.63
C ALA A 18 -13.66 14.63 32.62
N ALA A 19 -13.44 13.33 32.79
CA ALA A 19 -12.86 12.49 31.78
C ALA A 19 -13.87 12.40 30.64
N GLY A 20 -13.89 13.43 29.79
CA GLY A 20 -14.34 13.24 28.43
C GLY A 20 -13.46 12.14 27.86
N ALA A 21 -14.07 10.99 27.56
CA ALA A 21 -13.43 9.98 26.76
C ALA A 21 -13.07 10.64 25.42
N TYR A 22 -11.86 11.20 25.33
CA TYR A 22 -11.20 11.40 24.06
C TYR A 22 -11.00 9.97 23.54
N GLY A 23 -12.00 9.50 22.79
CA GLY A 23 -11.89 8.28 22.03
C GLY A 23 -10.61 8.40 21.23
N ILE A 24 -9.64 7.54 21.55
CA ILE A 24 -8.44 7.40 20.74
C ILE A 24 -8.99 6.89 19.41
N LYS A 25 -9.12 7.77 18.40
CA LYS A 25 -9.53 7.36 17.05
C LYS A 25 -8.60 6.23 16.66
N GLN A 26 -9.17 5.05 16.47
CA GLN A 26 -8.39 3.88 16.14
C GLN A 26 -7.67 4.17 14.82
N ALA A 27 -6.35 4.08 14.80
CA ALA A 27 -5.59 4.30 13.59
C ALA A 27 -6.07 3.30 12.53
N CYS A 28 -6.56 3.83 11.41
CA CYS A 28 -6.98 3.00 10.28
C CYS A 28 -5.81 2.19 9.76
N LYS A 29 -6.08 0.94 9.41
CA LYS A 29 -5.10 -0.01 8.87
C LYS A 29 -5.73 -0.79 7.74
N CYS A 30 -4.91 -1.30 6.84
CA CYS A 30 -5.37 -2.19 5.79
C CYS A 30 -5.98 -3.46 6.41
N LYS A 31 -7.27 -3.67 6.12
CA LYS A 31 -8.11 -4.74 6.66
C LYS A 31 -7.55 -6.13 6.35
N TYR A 32 -6.91 -6.27 5.18
CA TYR A 32 -6.42 -7.55 4.66
C TYR A 32 -4.89 -7.61 4.57
N ALA A 33 -4.15 -6.78 5.30
CA ALA A 33 -2.69 -6.82 5.31
C ALA A 33 -2.18 -8.23 5.70
N GLY A 34 -1.27 -8.81 4.90
CA GLY A 34 -0.79 -10.18 5.09
C GLY A 34 -1.74 -11.27 4.60
N GLY A 35 -2.92 -10.92 4.09
CA GLY A 35 -3.95 -11.84 3.67
C GLY A 35 -4.47 -11.56 2.26
N THR A 36 -5.60 -12.19 1.93
CA THR A 36 -6.28 -12.05 0.63
C THR A 36 -7.67 -11.45 0.83
N LEU A 37 -8.17 -10.78 -0.20
CA LEU A 37 -9.59 -10.44 -0.32
C LEU A 37 -10.43 -11.72 -0.30
N PRO A 38 -11.50 -11.81 0.52
CA PRO A 38 -12.32 -13.02 0.58
C PRO A 38 -12.94 -13.36 -0.78
N ALA A 39 -12.93 -14.66 -1.13
CA ALA A 39 -13.50 -15.11 -2.40
C ALA A 39 -14.97 -14.76 -2.57
N THR A 40 -15.72 -14.72 -1.47
CA THR A 40 -17.12 -14.28 -1.46
C THR A 40 -17.30 -12.84 -1.94
N THR A 41 -16.29 -11.97 -1.76
CA THR A 41 -16.34 -10.59 -2.21
C THR A 41 -16.30 -10.53 -3.74
N TYR A 42 -15.29 -11.12 -4.38
CA TYR A 42 -15.17 -11.02 -5.84
C TYR A 42 -16.03 -12.03 -6.63
N ASN A 43 -16.56 -13.08 -5.99
CA ASN A 43 -17.48 -14.01 -6.64
C ASN A 43 -18.93 -13.52 -6.66
N ASN A 44 -19.35 -12.75 -5.65
CA ASN A 44 -20.75 -12.38 -5.46
C ASN A 44 -21.04 -10.90 -5.75
N PHE A 45 -20.01 -10.08 -5.95
CA PHE A 45 -20.15 -8.63 -6.15
C PHE A 45 -19.44 -8.15 -7.44
N PRO A 46 -19.86 -7.01 -8.00
CA PRO A 46 -20.97 -6.13 -7.55
C PRO A 46 -22.33 -6.82 -7.63
N THR A 47 -23.31 -6.41 -6.81
CA THR A 47 -24.65 -7.04 -6.77
C THR A 47 -25.38 -7.04 -8.11
N THR A 48 -25.07 -6.06 -8.97
CA THR A 48 -25.64 -5.92 -10.32
C THR A 48 -25.02 -6.88 -11.34
N ASN A 49 -23.80 -7.37 -11.08
CA ASN A 49 -23.09 -8.30 -11.95
C ASN A 49 -22.12 -9.18 -11.13
N PRO A 50 -22.63 -10.17 -10.37
CA PRO A 50 -21.81 -11.03 -9.53
C PRO A 50 -20.70 -11.73 -10.31
N GLY A 51 -19.47 -11.69 -9.78
CA GLY A 51 -18.33 -12.35 -10.43
C GLY A 51 -17.70 -11.53 -11.55
N GLN A 52 -18.09 -10.26 -11.74
CA GLN A 52 -17.55 -9.37 -12.79
C GLN A 52 -16.02 -9.36 -12.84
N HIS A 53 -15.35 -9.52 -11.70
CA HIS A 53 -13.90 -9.46 -11.57
C HIS A 53 -13.25 -10.83 -11.30
N ASN A 54 -13.96 -11.95 -11.47
CA ASN A 54 -13.41 -13.28 -11.18
C ASN A 54 -12.27 -13.70 -12.11
N SER A 55 -12.20 -13.13 -13.31
CA SER A 55 -11.19 -13.40 -14.32
C SER A 55 -9.93 -12.55 -14.13
N SER A 56 -9.98 -11.53 -13.27
CA SER A 56 -8.84 -10.71 -12.91
C SER A 56 -7.88 -11.55 -12.10
N ALA A 57 -6.73 -11.89 -12.69
CA ALA A 57 -5.79 -12.81 -12.09
C ALA A 57 -5.22 -12.32 -10.74
N ALA A 58 -5.23 -11.00 -10.51
CA ALA A 58 -4.78 -10.36 -9.26
C ALA A 58 -5.92 -10.06 -8.27
N ILE A 59 -7.16 -10.49 -8.55
CA ILE A 59 -8.34 -10.04 -7.79
C ILE A 59 -8.29 -10.38 -6.30
N SER A 60 -7.68 -11.50 -5.94
CA SER A 60 -7.53 -11.92 -4.54
C SER A 60 -6.58 -11.03 -3.73
N LEU A 61 -5.78 -10.19 -4.39
CA LEU A 61 -4.84 -9.26 -3.75
C LEU A 61 -5.31 -7.81 -3.80
N TYR A 62 -6.26 -7.48 -4.68
CA TYR A 62 -6.71 -6.12 -4.91
C TYR A 62 -7.14 -5.43 -3.60
N GLY A 63 -6.52 -4.30 -3.29
CA GLY A 63 -6.80 -3.53 -2.07
C GLY A 63 -6.28 -4.14 -0.75
N THR A 64 -5.49 -5.21 -0.77
CA THR A 64 -5.08 -5.90 0.48
C THR A 64 -3.96 -5.19 1.25
N ALA A 65 -3.16 -4.40 0.56
CA ALA A 65 -2.06 -3.60 1.10
C ALA A 65 -2.04 -2.22 0.43
N CYS A 66 -1.28 -1.28 0.97
CA CYS A 66 -1.06 0.01 0.31
C CYS A 66 -0.25 -0.19 -0.98
N ALA A 67 -0.90 0.00 -2.12
CA ALA A 67 -0.30 -0.05 -3.45
C ALA A 67 -1.16 0.75 -4.42
N ALA A 68 -0.56 1.25 -5.50
CA ALA A 68 -1.28 1.92 -6.59
C ALA A 68 -2.03 0.89 -7.46
N TRP A 69 -3.02 0.22 -6.89
CA TRP A 69 -3.69 -0.95 -7.47
C TRP A 69 -4.25 -0.68 -8.86
N ASP A 70 -4.77 0.52 -9.10
CA ASP A 70 -5.41 0.86 -10.38
C ASP A 70 -4.41 1.10 -11.51
N SER A 71 -3.11 1.22 -11.19
CA SER A 71 -2.03 1.20 -12.18
C SER A 71 -1.56 -0.22 -12.52
N LEU A 72 -2.01 -1.24 -11.77
CA LEU A 72 -1.57 -2.61 -11.92
C LEU A 72 -2.49 -3.41 -12.86
N PRO A 73 -1.94 -4.18 -13.81
CA PRO A 73 -2.73 -5.02 -14.70
C PRO A 73 -3.51 -6.08 -13.94
N ASP A 74 -4.54 -6.62 -14.58
CA ASP A 74 -5.41 -7.65 -14.00
C ASP A 74 -6.09 -7.23 -12.69
N THR A 75 -6.29 -5.93 -12.48
CA THR A 75 -7.10 -5.35 -11.41
C THR A 75 -8.37 -4.69 -11.98
N PRO A 76 -9.45 -4.52 -11.17
CA PRO A 76 -10.74 -4.00 -11.63
C PRO A 76 -10.73 -2.68 -12.40
N TYR A 77 -9.86 -1.73 -12.04
CA TYR A 77 -9.79 -0.40 -12.65
C TYR A 77 -8.46 -0.12 -13.34
N TYR A 78 -7.73 -1.17 -13.73
CA TYR A 78 -6.52 -1.01 -14.51
C TYR A 78 -6.76 -0.15 -15.76
N ASP A 79 -6.07 0.98 -15.84
CA ASP A 79 -6.07 1.84 -17.02
C ASP A 79 -4.68 1.89 -17.67
N ALA A 80 -4.51 1.09 -18.73
CA ALA A 80 -3.28 1.06 -19.52
C ALA A 80 -2.99 2.39 -20.25
N ASN A 81 -3.99 3.28 -20.38
CA ASN A 81 -3.87 4.55 -21.07
C ASN A 81 -3.66 5.74 -20.12
N ALA A 82 -3.63 5.49 -18.80
CA ALA A 82 -3.35 6.54 -17.83
C ALA A 82 -1.96 7.14 -18.09
N THR A 83 -1.93 8.42 -18.46
CA THR A 83 -0.72 9.16 -18.85
C THR A 83 -0.62 10.51 -18.17
N ASN A 84 -1.73 11.07 -17.67
CA ASN A 84 -1.80 12.36 -16.99
C ASN A 84 -1.86 12.21 -15.47
N PHE A 85 -0.81 11.62 -14.89
CA PHE A 85 -0.67 11.48 -13.44
C PHE A 85 -0.53 12.81 -12.70
N THR A 86 -0.21 13.88 -13.42
CA THR A 86 -0.20 15.27 -12.92
C THR A 86 -1.55 15.97 -13.06
N GLY A 87 -2.63 15.24 -13.36
CA GLY A 87 -3.94 15.81 -13.64
C GLY A 87 -5.06 14.87 -13.21
N SER A 88 -6.05 14.68 -14.09
CA SER A 88 -7.28 13.95 -13.79
C SER A 88 -7.08 12.45 -13.51
N GLU A 89 -5.93 11.89 -13.89
CA GLU A 89 -5.63 10.46 -13.73
C GLU A 89 -4.69 10.18 -12.55
N ASN A 90 -4.40 11.20 -11.73
CA ASN A 90 -3.52 11.08 -10.57
C ASN A 90 -3.92 9.94 -9.61
N TRP A 91 -5.21 9.68 -9.47
CA TRP A 91 -5.77 8.61 -8.61
C TRP A 91 -5.26 7.22 -8.96
N VAL A 92 -4.94 6.95 -10.23
CA VAL A 92 -4.45 5.66 -10.72
C VAL A 92 -3.09 5.33 -10.07
N ALA A 93 -2.28 6.36 -9.85
CA ALA A 93 -0.96 6.26 -9.26
C ALA A 93 -0.96 6.41 -7.73
N GLN A 94 -2.12 6.68 -7.12
CA GLN A 94 -2.21 6.84 -5.66
C GLN A 94 -2.46 5.48 -4.98
N PRO A 95 -1.71 5.17 -3.92
CA PRO A 95 -1.87 3.96 -3.15
C PRO A 95 -3.06 4.04 -2.21
N TRP A 96 -3.75 2.93 -2.07
CA TRP A 96 -4.88 2.76 -1.18
C TRP A 96 -4.99 1.30 -0.73
N CYS A 97 -5.83 1.03 0.27
CA CYS A 97 -6.20 -0.32 0.66
C CYS A 97 -7.63 -0.38 1.24
N PHE A 98 -8.19 -1.57 1.35
CA PHE A 98 -9.45 -1.82 2.05
C PHE A 98 -9.26 -1.61 3.56
N VAL A 99 -10.25 -0.99 4.20
CA VAL A 99 -10.26 -0.61 5.61
C VAL A 99 -11.60 -0.96 6.26
N ASP A 100 -11.67 -0.81 7.58
CA ASP A 100 -12.94 -0.90 8.30
C ASP A 100 -13.85 0.29 7.95
N PRO A 101 -15.18 0.10 7.79
CA PRO A 101 -16.12 1.19 7.58
C PRO A 101 -16.13 2.26 8.68
N SER A 102 -15.61 1.96 9.88
CA SER A 102 -15.48 2.95 10.97
C SER A 102 -14.38 3.99 10.72
N CYS A 103 -13.54 3.81 9.71
CA CYS A 103 -12.51 4.77 9.33
C CYS A 103 -13.14 6.06 8.80
N ASP A 104 -12.67 7.23 9.27
CA ASP A 104 -13.24 8.52 8.84
C ASP A 104 -13.13 8.74 7.33
N SER A 105 -12.08 8.22 6.71
CA SER A 105 -11.81 8.28 5.28
C SER A 105 -12.24 7.03 4.51
N ALA A 106 -13.07 6.18 5.12
CA ALA A 106 -13.64 5.00 4.46
C ALA A 106 -14.57 5.43 3.31
N ILE A 107 -14.31 4.92 2.11
CA ILE A 107 -15.10 5.15 0.90
C ILE A 107 -15.65 3.79 0.44
N ALA A 108 -16.96 3.70 0.19
CA ALA A 108 -17.56 2.46 -0.29
C ALA A 108 -16.99 2.08 -1.67
N SER A 109 -16.58 0.82 -1.84
CA SER A 109 -16.02 0.33 -3.09
C SER A 109 -17.08 0.19 -4.18
N SER A 110 -16.87 0.86 -5.31
CA SER A 110 -17.69 0.66 -6.51
C SER A 110 -17.37 -0.66 -7.23
N ALA A 111 -16.14 -1.17 -7.14
CA ALA A 111 -15.74 -2.45 -7.74
C ALA A 111 -16.50 -3.63 -7.14
N PHE A 112 -16.85 -3.55 -5.85
CA PHE A 112 -17.62 -4.57 -5.14
C PHE A 112 -18.88 -3.98 -4.52
N SER A 113 -19.61 -3.16 -5.28
CA SER A 113 -20.82 -2.50 -4.78
C SER A 113 -21.81 -3.48 -4.14
N GLY A 114 -22.24 -3.17 -2.91
CA GLY A 114 -23.12 -4.00 -2.08
C GLY A 114 -22.43 -5.02 -1.18
N SER A 115 -21.10 -5.19 -1.29
CA SER A 115 -20.33 -6.11 -0.41
C SER A 115 -20.08 -5.59 1.00
N GLY A 116 -20.17 -4.26 1.18
CA GLY A 116 -19.71 -3.61 2.41
C GLY A 116 -18.18 -3.46 2.49
N GLU A 117 -17.44 -3.60 1.38
CA GLU A 117 -16.03 -3.23 1.34
C GLU A 117 -15.84 -1.71 1.21
N TYR A 118 -14.95 -1.17 2.03
CA TYR A 118 -14.59 0.24 2.05
C TYR A 118 -13.08 0.38 1.90
N TYR A 119 -12.63 1.37 1.15
CA TYR A 119 -11.21 1.65 0.94
C TYR A 119 -10.83 3.07 1.40
N SER A 120 -9.54 3.31 1.59
CA SER A 120 -9.02 4.61 2.01
C SER A 120 -7.63 4.87 1.40
N TYR A 121 -7.50 6.02 0.73
CA TYR A 121 -6.21 6.57 0.29
C TYR A 121 -5.41 7.14 1.48
N GLU A 122 -6.10 7.80 2.43
CA GLU A 122 -5.46 8.44 3.58
C GLU A 122 -4.76 7.43 4.50
N THR A 123 -5.30 6.21 4.60
CA THR A 123 -4.65 5.11 5.34
C THR A 123 -3.27 4.78 4.77
N CYS A 124 -3.06 5.05 3.49
CA CYS A 124 -1.78 4.87 2.78
C CYS A 124 -1.00 6.18 2.61
N GLY A 125 -1.40 7.25 3.30
CA GLY A 125 -0.70 8.53 3.32
C GLY A 125 -0.98 9.44 2.12
N THR A 126 -2.05 9.18 1.35
CA THR A 126 -2.36 9.90 0.11
C THR A 126 -3.77 10.48 0.12
N LEU A 127 -4.08 11.40 -0.81
CA LEU A 127 -5.42 11.98 -0.91
C LEU A 127 -6.27 11.19 -1.91
N ASN A 128 -7.59 11.25 -1.70
CA ASN A 128 -8.56 10.68 -2.61
C ASN A 128 -8.75 11.54 -3.87
N CYS A 129 -7.91 11.32 -4.87
CA CYS A 129 -8.01 11.99 -6.16
C CYS A 129 -8.96 11.31 -7.16
N TRP A 130 -9.66 10.25 -6.74
CA TRP A 130 -10.71 9.61 -7.54
C TRP A 130 -12.03 10.40 -7.48
N ALA A 131 -12.30 11.07 -6.35
CA ALA A 131 -13.49 11.88 -6.21
C ALA A 131 -13.49 13.06 -7.20
N ALA A 132 -14.67 13.40 -7.73
CA ALA A 132 -14.84 14.55 -8.61
C ALA A 132 -14.22 15.83 -8.00
N ALA A 133 -13.60 16.67 -8.82
CA ALA A 133 -12.79 17.84 -8.42
C ALA A 133 -13.44 18.83 -7.43
N ASN A 134 -14.76 18.73 -7.20
CA ASN A 134 -15.53 19.57 -6.28
C ASN A 134 -15.87 18.88 -4.94
N SER A 135 -15.31 17.71 -4.67
CA SER A 135 -15.44 17.06 -3.37
C SER A 135 -14.48 17.70 -2.36
N PRO A 136 -14.87 17.89 -1.09
CA PRO A 136 -13.90 18.27 -0.05
C PRO A 136 -12.69 17.32 0.04
N MET A 137 -12.87 16.06 -0.38
CA MET A 137 -11.81 15.04 -0.44
C MET A 137 -10.87 15.17 -1.64
N SER A 138 -11.21 15.95 -2.67
CA SER A 138 -10.34 16.22 -3.83
C SER A 138 -9.57 17.55 -3.71
N ALA A 139 -9.79 18.30 -2.62
CA ALA A 139 -9.02 19.51 -2.34
C ALA A 139 -7.54 19.14 -2.08
N GLY A 140 -6.64 19.60 -2.95
CA GLY A 140 -5.22 19.23 -2.92
C GLY A 140 -4.80 18.20 -3.96
N CYS A 141 -5.71 17.76 -4.83
CA CYS A 141 -5.38 16.98 -6.03
C CYS A 141 -4.98 17.89 -7.20
N PRO A 142 -4.10 17.44 -8.13
CA PRO A 142 -3.36 16.18 -8.10
C PRO A 142 -2.33 16.16 -6.96
N VAL A 143 -2.09 14.98 -6.40
CA VAL A 143 -1.07 14.78 -5.37
C VAL A 143 0.26 14.43 -6.02
N ASP A 144 1.30 15.19 -5.68
CA ASP A 144 2.69 14.88 -5.99
C ASP A 144 3.50 14.83 -4.70
N ILE A 145 3.56 13.65 -4.09
CA ILE A 145 4.17 13.46 -2.76
C ILE A 145 5.67 13.64 -2.81
N THR A 146 6.29 13.35 -3.95
CA THR A 146 7.73 13.43 -4.15
C THR A 146 8.18 14.84 -4.52
N GLY A 147 7.26 15.72 -4.93
CA GLY A 147 7.58 17.05 -5.46
C GLY A 147 8.38 17.02 -6.76
N THR A 148 8.44 15.88 -7.45
CA THR A 148 9.21 15.70 -8.68
C THR A 148 8.46 16.13 -9.93
N GLY A 149 7.19 16.50 -9.80
CA GLY A 149 6.29 16.79 -10.90
C GLY A 149 5.79 15.54 -11.63
N SER A 150 6.02 14.34 -11.10
CA SER A 150 5.57 13.09 -11.74
C SER A 150 4.10 12.79 -11.48
N GLY A 151 3.55 13.28 -10.37
CA GLY A 151 2.21 12.91 -9.90
C GLY A 151 2.11 11.45 -9.44
N LYS A 152 3.25 10.78 -9.25
CA LYS A 152 3.32 9.42 -8.72
C LYS A 152 3.91 9.42 -7.31
N VAL A 153 3.70 8.32 -6.58
CA VAL A 153 4.21 8.15 -5.21
C VAL A 153 5.63 7.61 -5.15
N ASP A 154 6.13 7.07 -6.26
CA ASP A 154 7.52 6.66 -6.40
C ASP A 154 8.41 7.83 -6.84
N LYS A 155 9.68 7.79 -6.43
CA LYS A 155 10.68 8.79 -6.84
C LYS A 155 10.82 8.87 -8.36
N ALA A 156 11.34 9.98 -8.86
CA ALA A 156 11.68 10.12 -10.28
C ALA A 156 13.08 9.59 -10.61
N GLY A 157 13.40 9.51 -11.91
CA GLY A 157 14.72 9.15 -12.41
C GLY A 157 15.05 7.67 -12.21
N SER A 158 16.32 7.34 -11.92
CA SER A 158 16.78 5.95 -11.78
C SER A 158 16.15 5.21 -10.60
N CYS A 159 15.61 5.93 -9.62
CA CYS A 159 14.91 5.36 -8.46
C CYS A 159 13.39 5.28 -8.64
N ALA A 160 12.87 5.58 -9.84
CA ALA A 160 11.48 5.31 -10.16
C ALA A 160 11.20 3.80 -10.18
N CYS A 161 10.01 3.42 -9.74
CA CYS A 161 9.57 2.05 -9.80
C CYS A 161 9.45 1.65 -11.27
N LEU A 162 10.24 0.66 -11.63
CA LEU A 162 10.29 0.12 -12.97
C LEU A 162 8.91 -0.34 -13.43
N GLY A 163 8.18 -1.06 -12.58
CA GLY A 163 6.91 -1.69 -12.96
C GLY A 163 5.75 -0.73 -13.25
N GLY A 164 5.86 0.56 -12.92
CA GLY A 164 4.92 1.61 -13.37
C GLY A 164 5.13 2.06 -14.82
N ALA A 165 6.19 1.60 -15.50
CA ALA A 165 6.54 1.95 -16.87
C ALA A 165 6.54 0.75 -17.86
N TYR A 166 6.48 -0.50 -17.37
CA TYR A 166 6.71 -1.68 -18.22
C TYR A 166 5.48 -2.29 -18.90
N TYR A 167 4.26 -1.77 -18.71
CA TYR A 167 3.06 -2.39 -19.30
C TYR A 167 2.44 -1.64 -20.49
N ASN A 168 3.06 -0.56 -21.00
CA ASN A 168 2.67 0.09 -22.27
C ASN A 168 3.49 -0.40 -23.48
N SER A 169 3.87 -1.66 -23.48
CA SER A 169 4.47 -2.33 -24.62
C SER A 169 4.17 -3.81 -24.44
N THR A 170 4.03 -4.55 -25.52
CA THR A 170 3.72 -5.98 -25.63
C THR A 170 4.72 -6.93 -24.93
N THR A 171 5.50 -6.44 -23.99
CA THR A 171 6.59 -7.10 -23.28
C THR A 171 6.28 -7.04 -21.79
N SER A 172 5.70 -8.11 -21.26
CA SER A 172 5.48 -8.32 -19.82
C SER A 172 6.79 -8.11 -19.02
N THR A 173 6.72 -7.84 -17.71
CA THR A 173 7.86 -7.90 -16.78
C THR A 173 8.69 -9.18 -16.92
N LEU A 174 8.05 -10.25 -17.43
CA LEU A 174 8.65 -11.53 -17.79
C LEU A 174 9.61 -11.47 -18.99
N GLU A 175 9.42 -10.56 -19.95
CA GLU A 175 10.27 -10.44 -21.14
C GLU A 175 11.51 -9.59 -20.87
N THR A 176 11.39 -8.55 -20.04
CA THR A 176 12.52 -7.69 -19.63
C THR A 176 13.44 -8.39 -18.62
N PHE A 177 12.89 -9.27 -17.78
CA PHE A 177 13.67 -10.04 -16.80
C PHE A 177 13.41 -11.54 -16.98
N PRO A 178 14.06 -12.20 -17.96
CA PRO A 178 13.82 -13.61 -18.28
C PRO A 178 14.03 -14.54 -17.08
N THR A 179 14.94 -14.20 -16.16
CA THR A 179 15.19 -14.98 -14.96
C THR A 179 14.08 -14.83 -13.91
N MET A 180 13.46 -13.65 -13.80
CA MET A 180 12.23 -13.46 -13.01
C MET A 180 11.12 -14.35 -13.56
N ALA A 181 10.95 -14.36 -14.88
CA ALA A 181 9.88 -15.11 -15.50
C ALA A 181 9.89 -16.59 -15.20
N SER A 182 11.08 -17.17 -15.10
CA SER A 182 11.26 -18.57 -14.72
C SER A 182 10.90 -18.88 -13.26
N ARG A 183 10.83 -17.85 -12.39
CA ARG A 183 10.54 -17.95 -10.94
C ARG A 183 9.13 -17.49 -10.57
N VAL A 184 8.42 -16.85 -11.50
CA VAL A 184 7.04 -16.39 -11.35
C VAL A 184 6.10 -17.54 -11.76
N ASN A 185 5.45 -18.18 -10.78
CA ASN A 185 4.50 -19.28 -11.02
C ASN A 185 3.05 -18.94 -10.60
N THR A 186 2.80 -17.69 -10.17
CA THR A 186 1.50 -17.19 -9.70
C THR A 186 1.31 -15.74 -10.11
N THR A 187 0.06 -15.27 -10.18
CA THR A 187 -0.23 -13.86 -10.51
C THR A 187 0.32 -12.88 -9.48
N SER A 188 0.38 -13.27 -8.20
CA SER A 188 1.00 -12.47 -7.13
C SER A 188 2.45 -12.11 -7.45
N ASN A 189 3.16 -13.00 -8.15
CA ASN A 189 4.55 -12.79 -8.55
C ASN A 189 4.69 -11.83 -9.75
N LEU A 190 3.63 -11.58 -10.53
CA LEU A 190 3.68 -10.66 -11.68
C LEU A 190 3.69 -9.19 -11.27
N MET A 191 3.01 -8.86 -10.17
CA MET A 191 2.99 -7.51 -9.59
C MET A 191 4.06 -7.30 -8.53
N TYR A 192 4.74 -8.36 -8.10
CA TYR A 192 5.75 -8.31 -7.06
C TYR A 192 6.85 -7.30 -7.41
N GLY A 193 7.02 -6.26 -6.59
CA GLY A 193 8.00 -5.19 -6.81
C GLY A 193 7.68 -4.20 -7.92
N THR A 194 6.49 -4.21 -8.54
CA THR A 194 6.22 -3.35 -9.71
C THR A 194 5.85 -1.91 -9.37
N THR A 195 5.10 -1.72 -8.30
CA THR A 195 4.83 -0.42 -7.67
C THR A 195 5.37 -0.42 -6.25
N CYS A 196 5.38 0.72 -5.58
CA CYS A 196 5.70 0.73 -4.17
C CYS A 196 4.59 0.06 -3.36
N ALA A 197 4.93 -1.04 -2.70
CA ALA A 197 4.07 -1.71 -1.73
C ALA A 197 4.92 -2.49 -0.73
N ALA A 198 4.34 -2.87 0.40
CA ALA A 198 4.96 -3.80 1.35
C ALA A 198 4.87 -5.25 0.81
N TRP A 199 5.50 -5.51 -0.33
CA TRP A 199 5.32 -6.74 -1.10
C TRP A 199 5.67 -8.01 -0.32
N ASP A 200 6.64 -7.93 0.58
CA ASP A 200 7.05 -9.05 1.43
C ASP A 200 5.95 -9.48 2.41
N PHE A 201 5.00 -8.61 2.70
CA PHE A 201 3.83 -8.88 3.52
C PHE A 201 2.53 -8.99 2.70
N VAL A 202 2.61 -9.18 1.38
CA VAL A 202 1.45 -9.47 0.52
C VAL A 202 1.29 -10.98 0.36
N ALA A 203 0.05 -11.48 0.42
CA ALA A 203 -0.20 -12.90 0.29
C ALA A 203 0.27 -13.47 -1.07
N GLY A 204 0.93 -14.62 -1.02
CA GLY A 204 1.40 -15.33 -2.21
C GLY A 204 2.67 -14.76 -2.86
N THR A 205 3.32 -13.76 -2.26
CA THR A 205 4.64 -13.29 -2.69
C THR A 205 5.77 -14.15 -2.09
N PRO A 206 7.01 -14.09 -2.63
CA PRO A 206 8.07 -15.02 -2.24
C PRO A 206 8.47 -15.00 -0.75
N TYR A 207 8.39 -13.85 -0.07
CA TYR A 207 8.92 -13.67 1.29
C TYR A 207 7.85 -13.65 2.39
N ILE A 208 6.56 -13.80 2.05
CA ILE A 208 5.47 -13.81 3.05
C ILE A 208 5.67 -14.85 4.16
N GLY A 209 6.24 -16.01 3.82
CA GLY A 209 6.54 -17.07 4.78
C GLY A 209 7.67 -16.74 5.77
N SER A 210 8.49 -15.75 5.45
CA SER A 210 9.56 -15.24 6.30
C SER A 210 9.09 -14.10 7.21
N CYS A 211 7.91 -13.55 6.95
CA CYS A 211 7.34 -12.50 7.77
C CYS A 211 6.63 -13.05 9.01
N PRO A 212 6.72 -12.36 10.15
CA PRO A 212 6.03 -12.79 11.35
C PRO A 212 4.52 -12.75 11.16
N THR A 213 3.82 -13.73 11.73
CA THR A 213 2.35 -13.72 11.82
C THR A 213 1.86 -12.60 12.74
N SER A 214 0.57 -12.29 12.67
CA SER A 214 -0.08 -11.23 13.46
C SER A 214 0.29 -11.27 14.95
N GLY A 215 0.56 -10.10 15.53
CA GLY A 215 0.87 -9.93 16.96
C GLY A 215 2.35 -9.74 17.30
N LYS A 216 3.26 -9.73 16.31
CA LYS A 216 4.66 -9.29 16.50
C LYS A 216 4.82 -7.79 16.27
N ASP A 217 5.85 -7.24 16.90
CA ASP A 217 6.23 -5.84 16.76
C ASP A 217 6.95 -5.62 15.41
N PHE A 218 6.22 -5.02 14.46
CA PHE A 218 6.76 -4.61 13.16
C PHE A 218 7.60 -3.33 13.26
N CYS A 219 7.64 -2.66 14.41
CA CYS A 219 8.55 -1.55 14.66
C CYS A 219 9.97 -2.03 15.03
N HIS A 220 10.15 -3.33 15.32
CA HIS A 220 11.47 -3.90 15.55
C HIS A 220 12.22 -4.10 14.24
N SER A 221 13.52 -3.84 14.23
CA SER A 221 14.40 -3.93 13.03
C SER A 221 14.34 -5.28 12.34
N ASP A 222 14.12 -6.36 13.10
CA ASP A 222 14.08 -7.72 12.58
C ASP A 222 12.82 -8.02 11.75
N ASN A 223 11.78 -7.19 11.89
CA ASN A 223 10.46 -7.42 11.30
C ASN A 223 9.99 -6.26 10.41
N SER A 224 10.59 -5.07 10.53
CA SER A 224 10.13 -3.87 9.85
C SER A 224 10.24 -3.97 8.33
N TRP A 225 11.23 -4.71 7.82
CA TRP A 225 11.43 -4.94 6.39
C TRP A 225 10.17 -5.52 5.70
N CYS A 226 9.43 -6.41 6.38
CA CYS A 226 8.19 -6.99 5.87
C CYS A 226 7.14 -5.94 5.49
N GLN A 227 7.03 -4.87 6.28
CA GLN A 227 6.02 -3.83 6.08
C GLN A 227 6.58 -2.59 5.40
N THR A 228 7.87 -2.58 5.09
CA THR A 228 8.50 -1.42 4.45
C THR A 228 8.17 -1.46 2.96
N PRO A 229 7.56 -0.39 2.39
CA PRO A 229 7.30 -0.35 0.96
C PRO A 229 8.58 -0.34 0.14
N TRP A 230 8.59 -1.06 -0.98
CA TRP A 230 9.69 -1.06 -1.93
C TRP A 230 9.20 -1.38 -3.34
N CYS A 231 10.06 -1.19 -4.33
CA CYS A 231 9.85 -1.65 -5.70
C CYS A 231 11.19 -1.93 -6.40
N TYR A 232 11.13 -2.56 -7.57
CA TYR A 232 12.27 -2.70 -8.46
C TYR A 232 12.62 -1.36 -9.12
N VAL A 233 13.92 -1.06 -9.17
CA VAL A 233 14.50 0.21 -9.65
C VAL A 233 15.62 -0.09 -10.65
N ASP A 234 16.06 0.95 -11.37
CA ASP A 234 17.24 0.83 -12.21
C ASP A 234 18.50 0.61 -11.34
N SER A 235 19.44 -0.18 -11.85
CA SER A 235 20.72 -0.46 -11.16
C SER A 235 21.55 0.80 -10.84
N SER A 236 21.30 1.91 -11.55
CA SER A 236 21.91 3.21 -11.31
C SER A 236 21.23 4.03 -10.22
N CYS A 237 20.13 3.57 -9.62
CA CYS A 237 19.58 4.21 -8.42
C CYS A 237 20.63 4.12 -7.28
N PRO A 238 21.00 5.23 -6.61
CA PRO A 238 22.03 5.21 -5.56
C PRO A 238 21.71 4.28 -4.37
N SER A 239 20.45 3.90 -4.21
CA SER A 239 19.97 2.99 -3.15
C SER A 239 19.60 1.60 -3.66
N ALA A 240 19.93 1.29 -4.92
CA ALA A 240 19.68 -0.02 -5.52
C ALA A 240 20.42 -1.14 -4.77
N VAL A 241 19.69 -2.18 -4.42
CA VAL A 241 20.20 -3.43 -3.85
C VAL A 241 19.88 -4.55 -4.83
N GLN A 242 20.88 -5.36 -5.22
CA GLN A 242 20.65 -6.50 -6.10
C GLN A 242 19.74 -7.52 -5.42
N SER A 243 18.69 -7.97 -6.10
CA SER A 243 17.77 -8.95 -5.51
C SER A 243 18.40 -10.34 -5.45
N ASP A 244 18.16 -11.06 -4.36
CA ASP A 244 18.36 -12.50 -4.25
C ASP A 244 17.28 -13.29 -5.02
N PHE A 245 16.12 -12.68 -5.27
CA PHE A 245 15.06 -13.25 -6.08
C PHE A 245 15.45 -13.37 -7.57
N SER A 246 16.28 -12.47 -8.10
CA SER A 246 16.90 -12.58 -9.43
C SER A 246 18.10 -11.65 -9.53
N THR A 247 19.17 -12.12 -10.20
CA THR A 247 20.40 -11.33 -10.42
C THR A 247 20.22 -10.18 -11.41
N ASP A 248 19.12 -10.17 -12.17
CA ASP A 248 18.89 -9.20 -13.25
C ASP A 248 18.12 -7.96 -12.76
N VAL A 249 17.68 -7.95 -11.50
CA VAL A 249 16.91 -6.85 -10.92
C VAL A 249 17.57 -6.26 -9.68
N TYR A 250 17.22 -5.01 -9.44
CA TYR A 250 17.59 -4.28 -8.25
C TYR A 250 16.33 -3.72 -7.62
N TYR A 251 16.24 -3.73 -6.30
CA TYR A 251 15.14 -3.13 -5.56
C TYR A 251 15.66 -2.02 -4.66
N SER A 252 14.77 -1.15 -4.21
CA SER A 252 15.08 -0.15 -3.20
C SER A 252 13.88 0.09 -2.29
N TYR A 253 14.16 0.22 -0.99
CA TYR A 253 13.20 0.70 0.01
C TYR A 253 13.12 2.23 0.03
N ASN A 254 14.04 2.93 -0.64
CA ASN A 254 14.09 4.39 -0.72
C ASN A 254 13.47 4.88 -2.03
N THR A 255 12.27 4.39 -2.32
CA THR A 255 11.49 4.74 -3.52
C THR A 255 10.17 5.41 -3.16
N TRP A 256 9.69 5.22 -1.93
CA TRP A 256 8.47 5.83 -1.42
C TRP A 256 8.80 6.98 -0.47
N GLU A 257 8.24 8.16 -0.74
CA GLU A 257 8.21 9.25 0.23
C GLU A 257 6.77 9.38 0.74
N LEU A 258 6.56 9.23 2.04
CA LEU A 258 5.28 9.61 2.65
C LEU A 258 5.23 11.12 2.76
N ASN A 259 4.05 11.72 2.51
CA ASN A 259 3.82 13.12 2.79
C ASN A 259 3.97 13.35 4.31
N THR A 260 5.11 13.88 4.75
CA THR A 260 5.39 14.14 6.16
C THR A 260 4.55 15.28 6.74
N ASN A 261 3.73 15.96 5.93
CA ASN A 261 2.88 17.07 6.35
C ASN A 261 1.46 16.63 6.75
N SER A 262 1.01 15.43 6.40
CA SER A 262 -0.32 14.90 6.76
C SER A 262 -0.28 13.80 7.83
N VAL A 263 0.86 13.14 8.03
CA VAL A 263 1.06 12.17 9.12
C VAL A 263 2.34 12.57 9.86
N GLY A 264 2.21 12.91 11.14
CA GLY A 264 3.33 13.32 11.97
C GLY A 264 4.49 12.32 11.88
N ARG A 265 5.59 12.75 11.27
CA ARG A 265 6.96 12.23 11.40
C ARG A 265 7.06 10.82 12.02
N ILE A 266 7.12 9.78 11.19
CA ILE A 266 7.87 8.58 11.57
C ILE A 266 9.35 8.94 11.40
N ARG A 267 9.91 9.66 12.38
CA ARG A 267 11.36 9.75 12.53
C ARG A 267 11.83 8.45 13.16
N GLY A 268 12.75 7.76 12.50
CA GLY A 268 13.39 6.61 13.12
C GLY A 268 14.29 5.80 12.22
N ILE A 269 15.01 6.42 11.26
CA ILE A 269 16.22 5.83 10.68
C ILE A 269 17.20 6.98 10.39
N GLU A 270 17.89 7.43 11.44
CA GLU A 270 19.25 7.97 11.40
C GLU A 270 20.05 7.28 12.50
#